data_AF-A0A383ARB7-F1
#
_entry.id   AF-A0A383ARB7-F1
#
_cell.length_a   1.000
_cell.length_b   1.000
_cell.length_c   1.000
_cell.angle_alpha   90.00
_cell.angle_beta   90.00
_cell.angle_gamma   90.00
#
_symmetry.space_group_name_H-M   'P 1'
#
loop_
_entity.id
_entity.type
_entity.pdbx_description
1 polymer ?
#
loop_
_entity_poly.entity_id
_entity_poly.type
_entity_poly.pdbx_seq_one_letter_code
_entity_poly.pdbx_strand_id
1 'polypeptide(L)'
;SGELAYEINVEANYGRYIWDQVAIAGEKWNITPYGTESMHVLRAEKGYIIVGQDTDGSMTPMDVNMSWILAKDKPFSYVGRRSFSISALCAEDRLQLVGLLTKDSSTVIPEGAHVIDNKGKSIGYVTSSYFSPILDRSIAMAQIQGGLAKMGETVLVKIVQKKQGLKEIPCEISSSVFYDIEGEKVDGND
;
A
#
# COMPACT_ATOMS: atom_id res chain seq x y z
N SER A 1 -0.78 10.45 3.58
CA SER A 1 -2.24 10.32 3.76
C SER A 1 -3.01 10.72 2.51
N GLY A 2 -2.49 11.60 1.65
CA GLY A 2 -3.25 12.15 0.51
C GLY A 2 -4.09 13.38 0.90
N GLU A 3 -4.15 13.67 2.20
CA GLU A 3 -4.70 14.90 2.76
C GLU A 3 -3.65 16.02 2.76
N LEU A 4 -4.09 17.27 2.85
CA LEU A 4 -3.22 18.41 3.12
C LEU A 4 -2.39 18.17 4.39
N ALA A 5 -1.08 18.34 4.27
CA ALA A 5 -0.15 18.08 5.35
C ALA A 5 1.01 19.09 5.36
N TYR A 6 1.50 19.37 6.56
CA TYR A 6 2.70 20.18 6.81
C TYR A 6 3.64 19.42 7.73
N GLU A 7 4.93 19.36 7.39
CA GLU A 7 5.98 18.81 8.25
C GLU A 7 6.81 19.93 8.86
N ILE A 8 6.84 20.01 10.19
CA ILE A 8 7.58 21.04 10.93
C ILE A 8 8.93 20.48 11.38
N ASN A 9 10.00 20.91 10.72
CA ASN A 9 11.37 20.50 11.03
C ASN A 9 12.05 21.56 11.91
N VAL A 10 12.50 21.17 13.11
CA VAL A 10 13.20 22.01 14.09
C VAL A 10 14.34 21.23 14.73
N GLU A 11 15.25 21.92 15.44
CA GLU A 11 16.25 21.22 16.24
C GLU A 11 15.59 20.32 17.29
N ALA A 12 16.17 19.14 17.52
CA ALA A 12 15.55 18.08 18.32
C ALA A 12 15.16 18.52 19.75
N ASN A 13 15.92 19.46 20.34
CA ASN A 13 15.64 20.02 21.66
C ASN A 13 14.36 20.88 21.71
N TYR A 14 13.85 21.36 20.56
CA TYR A 14 12.57 22.06 20.47
C TYR A 14 11.39 21.14 20.18
N GLY A 15 11.62 19.84 19.92
CA GLY A 15 10.57 18.91 19.48
C GLY A 15 9.37 18.86 20.43
N ARG A 16 9.61 18.77 21.75
CA ARG A 16 8.52 18.75 22.74
C ARG A 16 7.75 20.06 22.79
N TYR A 17 8.45 21.19 22.73
CA TYR A 17 7.83 22.51 22.74
C TYR A 17 6.90 22.67 21.53
N ILE A 18 7.39 22.37 20.32
CA ILE A 18 6.60 22.48 19.09
C ILE A 18 5.41 21.52 19.12
N TRP A 19 5.59 20.27 19.57
CA TRP A 19 4.50 19.31 19.72
C TRP A 19 3.35 19.86 20.59
N ASP A 20 3.68 20.42 21.75
CA ASP A 20 2.69 20.98 22.67
C ASP A 20 2.00 22.21 22.09
N GLN A 21 2.74 23.10 21.40
CA GLN A 21 2.16 24.28 20.75
C GLN A 21 1.20 23.91 19.61
N VAL A 22 1.53 22.88 18.82
CA VAL A 22 0.65 22.38 17.75
C VAL A 22 -0.62 21.78 18.34
N ALA A 23 -0.51 21.00 19.42
CA ALA A 23 -1.67 20.43 20.11
C ALA A 23 -2.62 21.53 20.61
N ILE A 24 -2.09 22.55 21.31
CA ILE A 24 -2.86 23.69 21.81
C ILE A 24 -3.53 24.46 20.67
N ALA A 25 -2.78 24.81 19.62
CA ALA A 25 -3.33 25.54 18.47
C ALA A 25 -4.42 24.74 17.74
N GLY A 26 -4.28 23.41 17.74
CA GLY A 26 -5.17 22.46 17.08
C GLY A 26 -6.47 22.13 17.82
N GLU A 27 -6.59 22.46 19.11
CA GLU A 27 -7.73 22.06 19.96
C GLU A 27 -9.09 22.43 19.36
N LYS A 28 -9.22 23.64 18.80
CA LYS A 28 -10.46 24.13 18.19
C LYS A 28 -10.91 23.34 16.95
N TRP A 29 -10.02 22.53 16.37
CA TRP A 29 -10.30 21.64 15.25
C TRP A 29 -10.27 20.16 15.65
N ASN A 30 -10.29 19.85 16.95
CA ASN A 30 -10.21 18.49 17.47
C ASN A 30 -8.97 17.74 16.95
N ILE A 31 -7.80 18.41 16.98
CA ILE A 31 -6.54 17.81 16.55
C ILE A 31 -6.31 16.47 17.28
N THR A 32 -6.03 15.43 16.52
CA THR A 32 -5.94 14.06 17.05
C THR A 32 -4.53 13.53 16.84
N PRO A 33 -3.75 13.30 17.91
CA PRO A 33 -2.45 12.66 17.78
C PRO A 33 -2.64 11.20 17.31
N TYR A 34 -1.82 10.77 16.36
CA TYR A 34 -1.86 9.41 15.84
C TYR A 34 -0.45 8.82 15.75
N GLY A 35 -0.38 7.50 15.73
CA GLY A 35 0.88 6.74 15.69
C GLY A 35 1.08 5.98 14.38
N THR A 36 1.96 4.99 14.41
CA THR A 36 2.35 4.20 13.22
C THR A 36 1.18 3.46 12.58
N GLU A 37 0.27 2.87 13.37
CA GLU A 37 -0.85 2.09 12.81
C GLU A 37 -1.80 2.96 11.99
N SER A 38 -2.20 4.12 12.51
CA SER A 38 -3.03 5.06 11.75
C SER A 38 -2.28 5.59 10.53
N MET A 39 -0.98 5.86 10.63
CA MET A 39 -0.14 6.23 9.49
C MET A 39 -0.15 5.14 8.40
N HIS A 40 -0.09 3.88 8.79
CA HIS A 40 -0.11 2.73 7.91
C HIS A 40 -1.46 2.57 7.19
N VAL A 41 -2.59 2.81 7.87
CA VAL A 41 -3.91 2.87 7.23
C VAL A 41 -3.95 3.99 6.19
N LEU A 42 -3.64 5.22 6.60
CA LEU A 42 -3.74 6.42 5.76
C LEU A 42 -2.87 6.35 4.51
N ARG A 43 -1.67 5.76 4.58
CA ARG A 43 -0.80 5.59 3.41
C ARG A 43 -1.28 4.45 2.50
N ALA A 44 -1.84 3.39 3.07
CA ALA A 44 -2.34 2.25 2.31
C ALA A 44 -3.61 2.60 1.54
N GLU A 45 -4.46 3.45 2.10
CA GLU A 45 -5.62 4.04 1.39
C GLU A 45 -5.21 4.75 0.09
N LYS A 46 -4.04 5.39 0.07
CA LYS A 46 -3.45 6.03 -1.13
C LYS A 46 -2.56 5.11 -1.96
N GLY A 47 -2.40 3.85 -1.58
CA GLY A 47 -1.53 2.91 -2.29
C GLY A 47 -0.03 3.21 -2.18
N TYR A 48 0.40 4.00 -1.19
CA TYR A 48 1.81 4.28 -0.97
C TYR A 48 2.52 3.09 -0.33
N ILE A 49 3.71 2.77 -0.82
CA ILE A 49 4.53 1.68 -0.28
C ILE A 49 5.24 2.09 1.01
N ILE A 50 5.46 1.10 1.88
CA ILE A 50 6.49 1.15 2.93
C ILE A 50 7.62 0.20 2.53
N VAL A 51 8.84 0.75 2.44
CA VAL A 51 10.03 -0.06 2.16
C VAL A 51 10.25 -1.06 3.29
N GLY A 52 10.44 -2.33 2.95
CA GLY A 52 10.57 -3.43 3.93
C GLY A 52 9.25 -4.09 4.33
N GLN A 53 8.09 -3.48 4.00
CA GLN A 53 6.77 -4.09 4.16
C GLN A 53 6.17 -4.47 2.80
N ASP A 54 6.06 -3.51 1.89
CA ASP A 54 5.58 -3.74 0.52
C ASP A 54 6.71 -4.05 -0.47
N THR A 55 7.96 -3.99 0.00
CA THR A 55 9.15 -4.38 -0.75
C THR A 55 10.03 -5.30 0.10
N ASP A 56 10.67 -6.28 -0.54
CA ASP A 56 11.50 -7.30 0.11
C ASP A 56 12.95 -7.32 -0.42
N GLY A 57 13.34 -6.29 -1.18
CA GLY A 57 14.64 -6.19 -1.85
C GLY A 57 14.71 -6.86 -3.23
N SER A 58 13.69 -7.61 -3.65
CA SER A 58 13.59 -8.21 -4.99
C SER A 58 12.73 -7.40 -5.97
N MET A 59 12.05 -6.38 -5.45
CA MET A 59 11.13 -5.50 -6.18
C MET A 59 11.86 -4.33 -6.87
N THR A 60 11.37 -3.96 -8.04
CA THR A 60 11.73 -2.74 -8.77
C THR A 60 10.62 -1.69 -8.64
N PRO A 61 10.89 -0.41 -8.97
CA PRO A 61 9.84 0.60 -9.04
C PRO A 61 8.68 0.22 -9.99
N MET A 62 8.94 -0.56 -11.04
CA MET A 62 7.89 -1.04 -11.95
C MET A 62 6.99 -2.07 -11.29
N ASP A 63 7.58 -2.97 -10.49
CA ASP A 63 6.84 -3.99 -9.75
C ASP A 63 5.88 -3.35 -8.74
N VAL A 64 6.28 -2.26 -8.09
CA VAL A 64 5.41 -1.55 -7.13
C VAL A 64 4.54 -0.46 -7.76
N ASN A 65 4.27 -0.55 -9.07
CA ASN A 65 3.43 0.38 -9.81
C ASN A 65 3.89 1.86 -9.76
N MET A 66 5.21 2.08 -9.68
CA MET A 66 5.86 3.40 -9.60
C MET A 66 6.78 3.67 -10.79
N SER A 67 6.47 3.13 -11.98
CA SER A 67 7.27 3.36 -13.20
C SER A 67 7.48 4.85 -13.53
N TRP A 68 6.59 5.72 -13.07
CA TRP A 68 6.67 7.18 -13.26
C TRP A 68 7.84 7.84 -12.52
N ILE A 69 8.36 7.23 -11.44
CA ILE A 69 9.50 7.79 -10.69
C ILE A 69 10.84 7.63 -11.44
N LEU A 70 10.87 6.74 -12.42
CA LEU A 70 12.08 6.44 -13.17
C LEU A 70 12.38 7.56 -14.16
N ALA A 71 13.54 8.18 -13.99
CA ALA A 71 14.04 9.15 -14.96
C ALA A 71 14.32 8.47 -16.31
N LYS A 72 13.60 8.88 -17.35
CA LYS A 72 13.74 8.32 -18.71
C LYS A 72 14.82 9.04 -19.52
N ASP A 73 14.85 10.37 -19.40
CA ASP A 73 15.60 11.25 -20.31
C ASP A 73 16.81 11.93 -19.67
N LYS A 74 17.39 11.33 -18.62
CA LYS A 74 18.64 11.84 -18.04
C LYS A 74 19.80 11.64 -19.03
N PRO A 75 20.66 12.66 -19.24
CA PRO A 75 21.82 12.55 -20.14
C PRO A 75 22.89 11.59 -19.61
N PHE A 76 22.77 11.12 -18.37
CA PHE A 76 23.65 10.15 -17.73
C PHE A 76 22.85 9.03 -17.05
N SER A 77 23.52 7.91 -16.79
CA SER A 77 22.95 6.76 -16.08
C SER A 77 22.84 7.02 -14.57
N TYR A 78 21.95 6.29 -13.88
CA TYR A 78 21.83 6.28 -12.43
C TYR A 78 22.00 4.86 -11.89
N VAL A 79 22.33 4.76 -10.60
CA VAL A 79 22.54 3.47 -9.92
C VAL A 79 21.29 2.59 -10.07
N GLY A 80 21.48 1.36 -10.53
CA GLY A 80 20.40 0.40 -10.78
C GLY A 80 19.81 0.40 -12.19
N ARG A 81 19.90 1.50 -12.97
CA ARG A 81 19.28 1.62 -14.30
C ARG A 81 19.64 0.47 -15.25
N ARG A 82 20.91 0.06 -15.24
CA ARG A 82 21.43 -1.01 -16.11
C ARG A 82 20.73 -2.35 -15.87
N SER A 83 20.27 -2.61 -14.64
CA SER A 83 19.64 -3.88 -14.29
C SER A 83 18.28 -4.05 -14.94
N PHE A 84 17.57 -2.96 -15.26
CA PHE A 84 16.21 -3.05 -15.84
C PHE A 84 16.15 -3.70 -17.22
N SER A 85 17.28 -3.93 -17.90
CA SER A 85 17.35 -4.71 -19.14
C SER A 85 17.74 -6.18 -18.96
N ILE A 86 17.92 -6.64 -17.72
CA ILE A 86 18.14 -8.05 -17.41
C ILE A 86 16.83 -8.80 -17.62
N SER A 87 16.86 -9.94 -18.32
CA SER A 87 15.67 -10.71 -18.69
C SER A 87 14.73 -11.02 -17.51
N ALA A 88 15.29 -11.37 -16.35
CA ALA A 88 14.51 -11.65 -15.13
C ALA A 88 13.71 -10.43 -14.61
N LEU A 89 14.15 -9.21 -14.92
CA LEU A 89 13.44 -7.96 -14.57
C LEU A 89 12.47 -7.51 -15.67
N CYS A 90 12.46 -8.17 -16.82
CA CYS A 90 11.53 -7.93 -17.92
C CYS A 90 10.43 -9.01 -18.04
N ALA A 91 10.42 -10.01 -17.16
CA ALA A 91 9.44 -11.09 -17.19
C ALA A 91 8.03 -10.56 -16.90
N GLU A 92 7.02 -11.08 -17.62
CA GLU A 92 5.62 -10.64 -17.49
C GLU A 92 4.96 -11.16 -16.21
N ASP A 93 5.49 -12.24 -15.62
CA ASP A 93 4.96 -12.92 -14.44
C ASP A 93 5.61 -12.44 -13.13
N ARG A 94 6.33 -11.32 -13.16
CA ARG A 94 6.88 -10.70 -11.94
C ARG A 94 5.77 -10.38 -10.94
N LEU A 95 6.13 -10.45 -9.67
CA LEU A 95 5.28 -9.98 -8.58
C LEU A 95 5.07 -8.47 -8.74
N GLN A 96 3.80 -8.06 -8.84
CA GLN A 96 3.42 -6.67 -9.01
C GLN A 96 2.45 -6.26 -7.91
N LEU A 97 2.62 -5.06 -7.37
CA LEU A 97 1.79 -4.50 -6.32
C LEU A 97 0.43 -4.09 -6.90
N VAL A 98 -0.62 -4.63 -6.29
CA VAL A 98 -2.02 -4.35 -6.60
C VAL A 98 -2.82 -4.19 -5.31
N GLY A 99 -4.03 -3.67 -5.43
CA GLY A 99 -5.01 -3.72 -4.36
C GLY A 99 -5.79 -5.03 -4.36
N LEU A 100 -6.33 -5.37 -3.19
CA LEU A 100 -7.25 -6.48 -2.97
C LEU A 100 -8.45 -5.99 -2.19
N LEU A 101 -9.63 -6.30 -2.73
CA LEU A 101 -10.92 -6.02 -2.11
C LEU A 101 -11.62 -7.32 -1.76
N THR A 102 -11.75 -7.62 -0.47
CA THR A 102 -12.52 -8.80 -0.04
C THR A 102 -13.98 -8.65 -0.46
N LYS A 103 -14.61 -9.75 -0.88
CA LYS A 103 -16.05 -9.75 -1.22
C LYS A 103 -16.93 -9.52 0.02
N ASP A 104 -16.48 -9.95 1.19
CA ASP A 104 -17.01 -9.50 2.48
C ASP A 104 -16.18 -8.30 2.95
N SER A 105 -16.77 -7.10 2.87
CA SER A 105 -16.11 -5.84 3.21
C SER A 105 -15.65 -5.74 4.66
N SER A 106 -16.15 -6.56 5.57
CA SER A 106 -15.74 -6.55 6.98
C SER A 106 -14.51 -7.41 7.27
N THR A 107 -14.15 -8.30 6.34
CA THR A 107 -13.05 -9.25 6.55
C THR A 107 -11.70 -8.58 6.27
N VAL A 108 -10.90 -8.35 7.30
CA VAL A 108 -9.49 -7.98 7.18
C VAL A 108 -8.65 -9.25 7.04
N ILE A 109 -7.86 -9.35 5.97
CA ILE A 109 -6.99 -10.50 5.71
C ILE A 109 -5.63 -10.31 6.41
N PRO A 110 -4.99 -11.35 6.96
CA PRO A 110 -3.70 -11.18 7.62
C PRO A 110 -2.61 -10.76 6.63
N GLU A 111 -1.73 -9.85 7.05
CA GLU A 111 -0.48 -9.58 6.35
C GLU A 111 0.37 -10.86 6.27
N GLY A 112 1.02 -11.08 5.13
CA GLY A 112 1.75 -12.31 4.81
C GLY A 112 0.86 -13.47 4.34
N ALA A 113 -0.47 -13.32 4.29
CA ALA A 113 -1.34 -14.35 3.75
C ALA A 113 -1.07 -14.59 2.26
N HIS A 114 -1.14 -15.84 1.82
CA HIS A 114 -0.86 -16.21 0.44
C HIS A 114 -2.08 -16.04 -0.46
N VAL A 115 -1.86 -15.44 -1.63
CA VAL A 115 -2.82 -15.42 -2.72
C VAL A 115 -2.61 -16.70 -3.55
N ILE A 116 -3.67 -17.45 -3.81
CA ILE A 116 -3.61 -18.72 -4.54
C ILE A 116 -4.42 -18.67 -5.84
N ASP A 117 -3.97 -19.44 -6.84
CA ASP A 117 -4.74 -19.72 -8.04
C ASP A 117 -5.77 -20.85 -7.83
N ASN A 118 -6.55 -21.14 -8.86
CA ASN A 118 -7.56 -22.22 -8.84
C ASN A 118 -6.97 -23.64 -8.64
N LYS A 119 -5.65 -23.79 -8.72
CA LYS A 119 -4.94 -25.06 -8.48
C LYS A 119 -4.34 -25.11 -7.07
N GLY A 120 -4.56 -24.07 -6.25
CA GLY A 120 -4.03 -23.94 -4.90
C GLY A 120 -2.55 -23.55 -4.85
N LYS A 121 -1.94 -23.14 -5.98
CA LYS A 121 -0.57 -22.67 -6.03
C LYS A 121 -0.51 -21.22 -5.58
N SER A 122 0.46 -20.89 -4.71
CA SER A 122 0.73 -19.49 -4.34
C SER A 122 1.20 -18.70 -5.57
N ILE A 123 0.50 -17.61 -5.85
CA ILE A 123 0.80 -16.65 -6.93
C ILE A 123 1.17 -15.26 -6.39
N GLY A 124 1.24 -15.11 -5.07
CA GLY A 124 1.48 -13.83 -4.44
C GLY A 124 1.24 -13.86 -2.94
N TYR A 125 1.37 -12.70 -2.31
CA TYR A 125 1.13 -12.54 -0.89
C TYR A 125 0.64 -11.14 -0.55
N VAL A 126 -0.14 -11.05 0.53
CA VAL A 126 -0.62 -9.79 1.10
C VAL A 126 0.54 -9.10 1.82
N THR A 127 0.79 -7.84 1.50
CA THR A 127 1.86 -7.03 2.14
C THR A 127 1.33 -6.13 3.23
N SER A 128 0.12 -5.61 3.03
CA SER A 128 -0.50 -4.60 3.88
C SER A 128 -2.00 -4.87 3.95
N SER A 129 -2.62 -4.89 5.13
CA SER A 129 -4.08 -5.05 5.22
C SER A 129 -4.68 -4.38 6.45
N TYR A 130 -5.76 -3.64 6.21
CA TYR A 130 -6.40 -2.81 7.22
C TYR A 130 -7.91 -2.78 7.03
N PHE A 131 -8.62 -2.38 8.08
CA PHE A 131 -9.96 -1.82 7.94
C PHE A 131 -9.82 -0.31 7.72
N SER A 132 -10.36 0.21 6.63
CA SER A 132 -10.41 1.64 6.33
C SER A 132 -11.72 2.23 6.86
N PRO A 133 -11.68 3.10 7.89
CA PRO A 133 -12.89 3.73 8.42
C PRO A 133 -13.56 4.67 7.41
N ILE A 134 -12.78 5.31 6.53
CA ILE A 134 -13.33 6.27 5.54
C ILE A 134 -14.02 5.57 4.37
N LEU A 135 -13.57 4.36 4.02
CA LEU A 135 -14.20 3.53 2.98
C LEU A 135 -15.25 2.57 3.56
N ASP A 136 -15.37 2.48 4.89
CA ASP A 136 -16.21 1.53 5.63
C ASP A 136 -16.02 0.07 5.17
N ARG A 137 -14.76 -0.32 4.93
CA ARG A 137 -14.41 -1.66 4.45
C ARG A 137 -12.94 -1.99 4.64
N SER A 138 -12.62 -3.26 4.56
CA SER A 138 -11.26 -3.74 4.48
C SER A 138 -10.63 -3.44 3.12
N ILE A 139 -9.35 -3.11 3.19
CA ILE A 139 -8.46 -2.90 2.05
C ILE A 139 -7.19 -3.71 2.29
N ALA A 140 -6.59 -4.16 1.22
CA ALA A 140 -5.29 -4.81 1.28
C ALA A 140 -4.47 -4.47 0.06
N MET A 141 -3.16 -4.35 0.23
CA MET A 141 -2.21 -4.39 -0.87
C MET A 141 -1.54 -5.77 -0.90
N ALA A 142 -1.25 -6.23 -2.10
CA ALA A 142 -0.62 -7.52 -2.32
C ALA A 142 0.32 -7.46 -3.50
N GLN A 143 1.35 -8.28 -3.45
CA GLN A 143 2.18 -8.58 -4.60
C GLN A 143 1.66 -9.84 -5.29
N ILE A 144 1.27 -9.72 -6.55
CA ILE A 144 0.68 -10.83 -7.33
C ILE A 144 1.43 -10.96 -8.65
N GLN A 145 1.74 -12.20 -9.04
CA GLN A 145 2.37 -12.51 -10.33
C GLN A 145 1.53 -11.98 -11.49
N GLY A 146 2.09 -11.04 -12.26
CA GLY A 146 1.39 -10.34 -13.34
C GLY A 146 0.15 -9.58 -12.88
N GLY A 147 0.12 -9.12 -11.62
CA GLY A 147 -1.07 -8.56 -10.97
C GLY A 147 -1.71 -7.39 -11.72
N LEU A 148 -0.91 -6.52 -12.36
CA LEU A 148 -1.43 -5.35 -13.07
C LEU A 148 -2.31 -5.72 -14.27
N ALA A 149 -2.09 -6.89 -14.87
CA ALA A 149 -2.89 -7.39 -15.99
C ALA A 149 -4.19 -8.07 -15.56
N LYS A 150 -4.42 -8.24 -14.25
CA LYS A 150 -5.52 -9.05 -13.68
C LYS A 150 -6.56 -8.21 -12.96
N MET A 151 -6.65 -6.92 -13.27
CA MET A 151 -7.61 -6.01 -12.64
C MET A 151 -9.06 -6.51 -12.82
N GLY A 152 -9.81 -6.53 -11.72
CA GLY A 152 -11.18 -7.05 -11.67
C GLY A 152 -11.28 -8.58 -11.54
N GLU A 153 -10.19 -9.33 -11.66
CA GLU A 153 -10.21 -10.78 -11.45
C GLU A 153 -10.42 -11.11 -9.96
N THR A 154 -11.12 -12.22 -9.71
CA THR A 154 -11.24 -12.76 -8.35
C THR A 154 -10.14 -13.77 -8.08
N VAL A 155 -9.42 -13.57 -6.98
CA VAL A 155 -8.43 -14.49 -6.42
C VAL A 155 -8.85 -14.97 -5.05
N LEU A 156 -8.24 -16.05 -4.58
CA LEU A 156 -8.46 -16.58 -3.24
C LEU A 156 -7.26 -16.27 -2.36
N VAL A 157 -7.51 -15.76 -1.15
CA VAL A 157 -6.48 -15.57 -0.13
C VAL A 157 -6.63 -16.66 0.92
N LYS A 158 -5.57 -17.44 1.11
CA LYS A 158 -5.55 -18.55 2.06
C LYS A 158 -5.13 -18.04 3.43
N ILE A 159 -6.03 -18.14 4.40
CA ILE A 159 -5.80 -17.69 5.78
C ILE A 159 -5.97 -18.87 6.75
N VAL A 160 -5.26 -18.81 7.88
CA VAL A 160 -5.43 -19.76 8.98
C VAL A 160 -6.22 -19.07 10.09
N GLN A 161 -7.41 -19.58 10.38
CA GLN A 161 -8.21 -19.11 11.50
C GLN A 161 -8.04 -20.04 12.69
N LYS A 162 -7.64 -19.49 13.85
CA LYS A 162 -7.31 -20.23 15.09
C LYS A 162 -8.31 -21.33 15.48
N LYS A 163 -9.60 -21.18 15.15
CA LYS A 163 -10.67 -22.12 15.52
C LYS A 163 -11.31 -22.86 14.34
N GLN A 164 -11.12 -22.39 13.11
CA GLN A 164 -11.88 -22.86 11.94
C GLN A 164 -10.96 -23.50 10.88
N GLY A 165 -9.63 -23.50 11.13
CA GLY A 165 -8.66 -24.08 10.22
C GLY A 165 -8.38 -23.17 9.02
N LEU A 166 -8.04 -23.78 7.89
CA LEU A 166 -7.77 -23.06 6.65
C LEU A 166 -9.07 -22.55 6.03
N LYS A 167 -9.10 -21.26 5.69
CA LYS A 167 -10.19 -20.62 4.97
C LYS A 167 -9.64 -19.92 3.74
N GLU A 168 -10.41 -19.92 2.67
CA GLU A 168 -10.13 -19.20 1.44
C GLU A 168 -11.07 -18.00 1.36
N ILE A 169 -10.50 -16.80 1.29
CA ILE A 169 -11.25 -15.55 1.23
C ILE A 169 -11.24 -15.05 -0.22
N PRO A 170 -12.39 -14.96 -0.89
CA PRO A 170 -12.46 -14.38 -2.22
C PRO A 170 -12.20 -12.87 -2.16
N CYS A 171 -11.24 -12.43 -2.97
CA CYS A 171 -10.83 -11.05 -3.10
C CYS A 171 -10.81 -10.67 -4.58
N GLU A 172 -11.23 -9.46 -4.91
CA GLU A 172 -11.08 -8.87 -6.23
C GLU A 172 -9.76 -8.10 -6.31
N ILE A 173 -9.02 -8.30 -7.40
CA ILE A 173 -7.83 -7.49 -7.69
C ILE A 173 -8.27 -6.11 -8.15
N SER A 174 -7.74 -5.07 -7.54
CA SER A 174 -8.07 -3.67 -7.83
C SER A 174 -6.80 -2.82 -7.99
N SER A 175 -7.00 -1.54 -8.31
CA SER A 175 -5.98 -0.52 -8.05
C SER A 175 -5.52 -0.59 -6.59
N SER A 176 -4.23 -0.33 -6.34
CA SER A 176 -3.69 -0.17 -4.99
C SER A 176 -4.08 1.18 -4.36
N VAL A 177 -4.61 2.13 -5.14
CA VAL A 177 -5.15 3.40 -4.67
C VAL A 177 -6.65 3.24 -4.44
N PHE A 178 -7.07 3.30 -3.17
CA PHE A 178 -8.47 3.03 -2.78
C PHE A 178 -9.27 4.30 -2.48
N TYR A 179 -8.59 5.37 -2.09
CA TYR A 179 -9.21 6.61 -1.64
C TYR A 179 -8.67 7.82 -2.41
N ASP A 180 -9.59 8.69 -2.84
CA ASP A 180 -9.29 9.96 -3.51
C ASP A 180 -8.33 9.75 -4.71
N ILE A 181 -8.78 8.95 -5.69
CA ILE A 181 -7.93 8.49 -6.80
C ILE A 181 -7.38 9.66 -7.62
N GLU A 182 -8.16 10.71 -7.79
CA GLU A 182 -7.80 11.92 -8.55
C GLU A 182 -7.00 12.94 -7.74
N GLY A 183 -6.87 12.76 -6.42
CA GLY A 183 -6.07 13.65 -5.56
C GLY A 183 -6.72 15.01 -5.27
N GLU A 184 -8.05 15.07 -5.23
CA GLU A 184 -8.81 16.32 -5.08
C GLU A 184 -8.58 16.99 -3.71
N LYS A 185 -8.23 16.19 -2.70
CA LYS A 185 -8.06 16.63 -1.31
C LYS A 185 -6.65 17.06 -0.92
N VAL A 186 -5.69 16.95 -1.84
CA VAL A 186 -4.27 17.25 -1.58
C VAL A 186 -4.07 18.69 -1.09
N ASP A 187 -4.88 19.63 -1.59
CA ASP A 187 -4.80 21.05 -1.25
C ASP A 187 -5.75 21.47 -0.11
N GLY A 188 -6.44 20.50 0.53
CA GLY A 188 -7.42 20.76 1.59
C GLY A 188 -8.79 21.21 1.06
N ASN A 189 -9.11 20.84 -0.17
CA ASN A 189 -10.45 21.02 -0.73
C ASN A 189 -11.43 20.00 -0.11
N ASP A 190 -12.71 20.38 -0.04
CA ASP A 190 -13.80 19.52 0.43
C ASP A 190 -14.18 18.43 -0.58
#